data_AF-A0A2G1VYM5-F1
#
_entry.id   AF-A0A2G1VYM5-F1
#
_cell.length_a   1.000
_cell.length_b   1.000
_cell.length_c   1.000
_cell.angle_alpha   90.00
_cell.angle_beta   90.00
_cell.angle_gamma   90.00
#
_symmetry.space_group_name_H-M   'P 1'
#
loop_
_entity.id
_entity.type
_entity.pdbx_description
1 polymer ?
#
loop_
_entity_poly.entity_id
_entity_poly.type
_entity_poly.pdbx_seq_one_letter_code
_entity_poly.pdbx_strand_id
1 'polypeptide(L)'
;MVKSCRSCKRPIDPDRDWIERFLIDGAPAPPESRATKADLRQAVAERDHLLSQLHAMALRMLAKELSIAASPSLSDDRTPSQVHADMQRWIQDRERAR
;
A
#
# COMPACT_ATOMS: atom_id res chain seq x y z
N MET A 1 -48.18 1.07 6.11
CA MET A 1 -47.77 1.02 7.53
C MET A 1 -46.36 1.60 7.65
N VAL A 2 -46.16 2.65 8.46
CA VAL A 2 -44.84 3.28 8.66
C VAL A 2 -44.00 2.38 9.57
N LYS A 3 -42.84 1.91 9.09
CA LYS A 3 -41.93 1.08 9.88
C LYS A 3 -41.24 1.97 10.93
N SER A 4 -41.31 1.58 12.19
CA SER A 4 -40.78 2.33 13.33
C SER A 4 -39.59 1.59 13.95
N CYS A 5 -38.58 2.33 14.41
CA CYS A 5 -37.42 1.78 15.10
C CYS A 5 -37.86 0.90 16.28
N ARG A 6 -37.22 -0.28 16.43
CA ARG A 6 -37.64 -1.22 17.48
C ARG A 6 -37.39 -0.68 18.89
N SER A 7 -36.31 0.06 19.07
CA SER A 7 -35.81 0.55 20.35
C SER A 7 -36.49 1.85 20.82
N CYS A 8 -36.67 2.83 19.95
CA CYS A 8 -37.19 4.16 20.33
C CYS A 8 -38.53 4.54 19.69
N LYS A 9 -39.12 3.64 18.89
CA LYS A 9 -40.44 3.81 18.24
C LYS A 9 -40.59 5.03 17.33
N ARG A 10 -39.53 5.79 17.05
CA ARG A 10 -39.54 6.86 16.05
C ARG A 10 -39.72 6.29 14.64
N PRO A 11 -40.31 7.07 13.70
CA PRO A 11 -40.34 6.69 12.29
C PRO A 11 -38.91 6.53 11.76
N ILE A 12 -38.69 5.47 10.98
CA ILE A 12 -37.39 5.13 10.42
C ILE A 12 -37.12 6.06 9.23
N ASP A 13 -36.03 6.81 9.32
CA ASP A 13 -35.50 7.61 8.23
C ASP A 13 -34.76 6.69 7.25
N PRO A 14 -35.19 6.60 5.98
CA PRO A 14 -34.59 5.68 5.02
C PRO A 14 -33.12 5.97 4.72
N ASP A 15 -32.66 7.22 4.88
CA ASP A 15 -31.31 7.64 4.52
C ASP A 15 -30.35 7.57 5.71
N ARG A 16 -30.86 7.65 6.94
CA ARG A 16 -30.04 7.61 8.18
C ARG A 16 -30.07 6.28 8.91
N ASP A 17 -31.18 5.54 8.87
CA ASP A 17 -31.42 4.40 9.76
C ASP A 17 -31.20 3.05 9.07
N TRP A 18 -30.11 2.93 8.32
CA TRP A 18 -29.81 1.73 7.54
C TRP A 18 -29.71 0.45 8.39
N ILE A 19 -29.26 0.55 9.64
CA ILE A 19 -29.18 -0.59 10.59
C ILE A 19 -30.59 -1.06 10.99
N GLU A 20 -31.49 -0.15 11.35
CA GLU A 20 -32.87 -0.50 11.72
C GLU A 20 -33.65 -1.04 10.51
N ARG A 21 -33.39 -0.50 9.32
CA ARG A 21 -33.91 -1.08 8.07
C ARG A 21 -33.41 -2.50 7.86
N PHE A 22 -32.12 -2.75 8.03
CA PHE A 22 -31.55 -4.09 7.90
C PHE A 22 -32.19 -5.09 8.88
N LEU A 23 -32.49 -4.67 10.11
CA LEU A 23 -33.11 -5.51 11.14
C LEU A 23 -34.61 -5.78 10.90
N ILE A 24 -35.30 -4.90 10.15
CA ILE A 24 -36.74 -5.06 9.87
C ILE A 24 -36.99 -5.69 8.51
N ASP A 25 -36.22 -5.30 7.50
CA ASP A 25 -36.41 -5.69 6.10
C ASP A 25 -35.49 -6.85 5.69
N GLY A 26 -34.48 -7.16 6.52
CA GLY A 26 -33.42 -8.11 6.21
C GLY A 26 -32.30 -7.46 5.40
N ALA A 27 -31.24 -8.24 5.16
CA ALA A 27 -30.18 -7.82 4.26
C ALA A 27 -30.77 -7.57 2.86
N PRO A 28 -30.35 -6.48 2.16
CA PRO A 28 -30.75 -6.31 0.77
C PRO A 28 -30.37 -7.55 -0.03
N ALA A 29 -31.23 -7.93 -0.99
CA ALA A 29 -30.91 -9.03 -1.89
C ALA A 29 -29.53 -8.76 -2.51
N PRO A 30 -28.62 -9.76 -2.51
CA PRO A 30 -27.32 -9.57 -3.14
C PRO A 30 -27.55 -9.13 -4.59
N PRO A 31 -26.74 -8.19 -5.12
CA PRO A 31 -26.88 -7.74 -6.49
C PRO A 31 -26.88 -8.95 -7.44
N GLU A 32 -27.74 -8.92 -8.47
CA GLU A 32 -27.95 -10.03 -9.41
C GLU A 32 -26.64 -10.48 -10.09
N SER A 33 -25.67 -9.55 -10.18
CA SER A 33 -24.27 -9.86 -10.49
C SER A 33 -23.56 -10.42 -9.27
N ARG A 34 -23.79 -11.71 -8.98
CA ARG A 34 -22.86 -12.46 -8.14
C ARG A 34 -21.56 -12.59 -8.92
N ALA A 35 -20.53 -11.83 -8.52
CA ALA A 35 -19.16 -12.08 -8.95
C ALA A 35 -18.90 -13.59 -8.83
N THR A 36 -18.66 -14.22 -9.97
CA THR A 36 -18.42 -15.64 -10.05
C THR A 36 -17.10 -15.97 -9.36
N LYS A 37 -16.88 -17.25 -9.06
CA LYS A 37 -15.56 -17.70 -8.58
C LYS A 37 -14.44 -17.36 -9.57
N ALA A 38 -14.75 -17.23 -10.86
CA ALA A 38 -13.80 -16.80 -11.88
C ALA A 38 -13.46 -15.31 -11.71
N ASP A 39 -14.47 -14.46 -11.53
CA ASP A 39 -14.28 -13.01 -11.31
C ASP A 39 -13.45 -12.73 -10.05
N LEU A 40 -13.69 -13.47 -8.97
CA LEU A 40 -12.88 -13.36 -7.75
C LEU A 40 -11.43 -13.80 -7.97
N ARG A 41 -11.18 -14.87 -8.74
CA ARG A 41 -9.82 -15.31 -9.07
C ARG A 41 -9.10 -14.29 -9.95
N GLN A 42 -9.81 -13.68 -10.90
CA GLN A 42 -9.26 -12.62 -11.74
C GLN A 42 -8.89 -11.39 -10.90
N ALA A 43 -9.79 -10.93 -10.03
CA ALA A 43 -9.51 -9.80 -9.15
C ALA A 43 -8.31 -10.05 -8.21
N VAL A 44 -8.15 -11.29 -7.71
CA VAL A 44 -6.97 -11.68 -6.91
C VAL A 44 -5.70 -11.67 -7.75
N ALA A 45 -5.73 -12.21 -8.97
CA ALA A 45 -4.58 -12.21 -9.87
C ALA A 45 -4.15 -10.79 -10.24
N GLU A 46 -5.09 -9.90 -10.54
CA GLU A 46 -4.84 -8.48 -10.82
C GLU A 46 -4.23 -7.77 -9.60
N ARG A 47 -4.77 -8.01 -8.39
CA ARG A 47 -4.21 -7.47 -7.14
C ARG A 47 -2.76 -7.92 -6.95
N ASP A 48 -2.47 -9.21 -7.08
CA ASP A 48 -1.13 -9.76 -6.83
C ASP A 48 -0.12 -9.26 -7.87
N HIS A 49 -0.56 -9.05 -9.12
CA HIS A 49 0.24 -8.42 -10.16
C HIS A 49 0.60 -6.97 -9.80
N LEU A 50 -0.38 -6.16 -9.41
CA LEU A 50 -0.17 -4.76 -9.01
C LEU A 50 0.73 -4.64 -7.77
N LEU A 51 0.54 -5.51 -6.77
CA LEU A 51 1.41 -5.56 -5.59
C LEU A 51 2.86 -5.88 -5.95
N SER A 52 3.08 -6.80 -6.89
CA SER A 52 4.42 -7.14 -7.38
C SER A 52 5.09 -5.95 -8.08
N GLN A 53 4.34 -5.21 -8.88
CA GLN A 53 4.85 -4.00 -9.54
C GLN A 53 5.20 -2.90 -8.53
N LEU A 54 4.32 -2.65 -7.54
CA LEU A 54 4.56 -1.68 -6.48
C LEU A 54 5.79 -2.04 -5.64
N HIS A 55 5.95 -3.32 -5.30
CA HIS A 55 7.11 -3.80 -4.56
C HIS A 55 8.41 -3.57 -5.35
N ALA A 56 8.42 -3.92 -6.64
CA ALA A 56 9.58 -3.68 -7.50
C ALA A 56 9.90 -2.18 -7.64
N MET A 57 8.89 -1.32 -7.72
CA MET A 57 9.07 0.14 -7.75
C MET A 57 9.68 0.66 -6.45
N ALA A 58 9.16 0.23 -5.29
CA ALA A 58 9.67 0.63 -3.99
C ALA A 58 11.15 0.24 -3.81
N LEU A 59 11.53 -0.96 -4.23
CA LEU A 59 12.94 -1.41 -4.19
C LEU A 59 13.84 -0.56 -5.09
N ARG A 60 13.39 -0.19 -6.29
CA ARG A 60 14.15 0.70 -7.19
C ARG A 60 14.31 2.10 -6.61
N MET A 61 13.26 2.64 -5.99
CA MET A 61 13.34 3.94 -5.31
C MET A 61 14.32 3.89 -4.14
N LEU A 62 14.25 2.86 -3.30
CA LEU A 62 15.17 2.68 -2.18
C LEU A 62 16.63 2.58 -2.67
N ALA A 63 16.88 1.79 -3.72
CA ALA A 63 18.21 1.67 -4.31
C ALA A 63 18.73 3.02 -4.83
N LYS A 64 17.85 3.85 -5.43
CA LYS A 64 18.21 5.19 -5.89
C LYS A 64 18.55 6.11 -4.73
N GLU A 65 17.74 6.14 -3.68
CA GLU A 65 18.00 6.97 -2.49
C GLU A 65 19.31 6.56 -1.79
N LEU A 66 19.57 5.26 -1.65
CA LEU A 66 20.83 4.77 -1.12
C LEU A 66 22.01 5.13 -2.02
N SER A 67 21.85 5.07 -3.35
CA SER A 67 22.89 5.50 -4.29
C SER A 67 23.17 7.00 -4.17
N ILE A 68 22.14 7.84 -3.97
CA ILE A 68 22.30 9.27 -3.76
C ILE A 68 23.00 9.53 -2.42
N ALA A 69 22.59 8.85 -1.35
CA ALA A 69 23.18 8.99 -0.02
C ALA A 69 24.65 8.50 0.05
N ALA A 70 25.00 7.50 -0.75
CA ALA A 70 26.36 6.99 -0.88
C ALA A 70 27.23 7.79 -1.87
N SER A 71 26.62 8.69 -2.66
CA SER A 71 27.38 9.51 -3.61
C SER A 71 28.16 10.59 -2.85
N PRO A 72 29.41 10.87 -3.25
CA PRO A 72 30.14 12.04 -2.73
C PRO A 72 29.36 13.32 -3.02
N SER A 73 29.50 14.34 -2.16
CA SER A 73 28.75 15.59 -2.29
C SER A 73 29.03 16.26 -3.64
N LEU A 74 28.03 16.94 -4.23
CA LEU A 74 28.21 17.70 -5.48
C LEU A 74 29.22 18.86 -5.35
N SER A 75 29.63 19.20 -4.13
CA SER A 75 30.66 20.19 -3.80
C SER A 75 32.04 19.56 -3.57
N ASP A 76 32.21 18.30 -3.97
CA ASP A 76 33.46 17.59 -3.74
C ASP A 76 34.51 18.06 -4.75
N ASP A 77 35.39 18.96 -4.31
CA ASP A 77 36.53 19.45 -5.09
C ASP A 77 37.62 18.37 -5.30
N ARG A 78 37.44 17.18 -4.72
CA ARG A 78 38.36 16.06 -4.89
C ARG A 78 38.30 15.51 -6.31
N THR A 79 39.47 15.25 -6.87
CA THR A 79 39.59 14.58 -8.17
C THR A 79 39.10 13.12 -8.08
N PRO A 80 38.65 12.50 -9.18
CA PRO A 80 38.21 11.10 -9.18
C PRO A 80 39.23 10.12 -8.58
N SER A 81 40.53 10.38 -8.74
CA SER A 81 41.60 9.58 -8.16
C SER A 81 41.67 9.67 -6.63
N GLN A 82 41.37 10.85 -6.06
CA GLN A 82 41.31 11.05 -4.60
C GLN A 82 40.08 10.36 -4.00
N VAL A 83 38.92 10.46 -4.65
CA VAL A 83 37.70 9.75 -4.24
C VAL A 83 37.91 8.24 -4.25
N HIS A 84 38.56 7.70 -5.30
CA HIS A 84 38.88 6.28 -5.38
C HIS A 84 39.83 5.81 -4.26
N ALA A 85 40.86 6.61 -3.93
CA ALA A 85 41.79 6.30 -2.85
C ALA A 85 41.12 6.34 -1.46
N ASP A 86 40.17 7.25 -1.25
CA ASP A 86 39.38 7.35 -0.01
C ASP A 86 38.42 6.15 0.13
N MET A 87 37.77 5.76 -0.96
CA MET A 87 36.87 4.60 -0.97
C MET A 87 37.62 3.30 -0.67
N GLN A 88 38.84 3.11 -1.21
CA GLN A 88 39.66 1.94 -0.88
C GLN A 88 40.12 1.92 0.58
N ARG A 89 40.48 3.07 1.16
CA ARG A 89 40.82 3.17 2.59
C ARG A 89 39.64 2.78 3.47
N TRP A 90 38.45 3.29 3.16
CA TRP A 90 37.24 2.97 3.93
C TRP A 90 36.89 1.47 3.91
N ILE A 91 37.03 0.80 2.76
CA ILE A 91 36.82 -0.65 2.64
C ILE A 91 37.82 -1.41 3.53
N GLN A 92 39.10 -1.06 3.45
CA GLN A 92 40.16 -1.69 4.25
C GLN A 92 39.96 -1.48 5.75
N ASP A 93 39.51 -0.29 6.16
CA ASP A 93 39.24 0.02 7.57
C ASP A 93 38.06 -0.80 8.11
N ARG A 94 37.02 -1.05 7.30
CA ARG A 94 35.90 -1.94 7.69
C ARG A 94 36.31 -3.41 7.75
N GLU A 95 37.25 -3.83 6.92
CA GLU A 95 37.79 -5.20 6.96
C GLU A 95 38.69 -5.42 8.18
N ARG A 96 39.42 -4.40 8.65
CA ARG A 96 40.26 -4.49 9.87
C ARG A 96 39.48 -4.34 11.17
N ALA A 97 38.33 -3.68 11.14
CA ALA A 97 37.45 -3.50 12.30
C ALA A 97 36.52 -4.71 12.55
N ARG A 98 36.63 -5.77 11.74
CA ARG A 98 36.01 -7.08 11.95
C ARG A 98 37.02 -8.07 12.48
#